data_AF-A8UW17-F1
#
_entry.id   AF-A8UW17-F1
#
_cell.length_a   1.000
_cell.length_b   1.000
_cell.length_c   1.000
_cell.angle_alpha   90.00
_cell.angle_beta   90.00
_cell.angle_gamma   90.00
#
_symmetry.space_group_name_H-M   'P 1'
#
loop_
_entity.id
_entity.type
_entity.pdbx_description
1 polymer ?
#
loop_
_entity_poly.entity_id
_entity_poly.type
_entity_poly.pdbx_seq_one_letter_code
_entity_poly.pdbx_strand_id
1 'polypeptide(L)' 'MNLSRLFSEFYRLKFGQEFSREARRLDEVFLFFLFSDYFGLPNPYKFLLLEAYPQLLEEFHAWHRRMGMEHSPLEWIRCC' A
#
# COMPACT_ATOMS: atom_id res chain seq x y z
N MET A 1 10.47 -25.42 24.86
CA MET A 1 10.59 -24.70 23.57
C MET A 1 9.34 -25.04 22.75
N ASN A 2 8.54 -24.04 22.36
CA ASN A 2 7.25 -24.29 21.68
C ASN A 2 7.49 -24.53 20.18
N LEU A 3 6.98 -25.65 19.66
CA LEU A 3 7.15 -26.06 18.27
C LEU A 3 6.67 -24.98 17.27
N SER A 4 5.59 -24.27 17.57
CA SER A 4 5.07 -23.20 16.71
C SER A 4 6.08 -22.07 16.53
N ARG A 5 6.76 -21.68 17.62
CA ARG A 5 7.76 -20.62 17.60
C ARG A 5 8.96 -20.98 16.74
N LEU A 6 9.39 -22.24 16.80
CA LEU A 6 10.52 -22.76 16.02
C LEU A 6 10.20 -22.80 14.52
N PHE A 7 8.97 -23.17 14.15
CA PHE A 7 8.49 -23.05 12.77
C PHE A 7 8.43 -21.59 12.30
N SER A 8 7.89 -20.67 13.12
CA SER A 8 7.83 -19.24 12.76
C SER A 8 9.22 -18.63 12.56
N GLU A 9 10.20 -18.98 13.41
CA GLU A 9 11.59 -18.54 13.26
C GLU A 9 12.23 -19.10 11.99
N PHE A 10 12.04 -20.39 11.70
CA PHE A 10 12.51 -21.00 10.46
C PHE A 10 11.94 -20.31 9.22
N TYR A 11 10.63 -20.05 9.19
CA TYR A 11 9.99 -19.34 8.09
C TYR A 11 10.50 -17.91 7.93
N ARG A 12 10.68 -17.17 9.04
CA ARG A 12 11.23 -15.81 9.01
C ARG A 12 12.64 -15.78 8.44
N LEU A 13 13.52 -16.69 8.86
CA LEU A 13 14.91 -16.72 8.40
C LEU A 13 15.01 -17.08 6.91
N LYS A 14 14.20 -18.04 6.47
CA LYS A 14 14.27 -18.56 5.10
C LYS A 14 13.56 -17.67 4.07
N PHE A 15 12.43 -17.08 4.43
CA PHE A 15 11.53 -16.41 3.48
C PHE A 15 11.18 -14.96 3.86
N GLY A 16 11.83 -14.40 4.88
CA GLY A 16 11.48 -13.07 5.39
C GLY A 16 11.58 -11.97 4.33
N GLN A 17 12.52 -12.08 3.39
CA GLN A 17 12.67 -11.13 2.29
C GLN A 17 11.51 -11.22 1.30
N GLU A 18 11.17 -12.44 0.87
CA GLU A 18 10.04 -12.70 -0.03
C GLU A 18 8.72 -12.25 0.61
N PHE A 19 8.50 -12.58 1.88
CA PHE A 19 7.33 -12.09 2.62
C PHE A 19 7.27 -10.57 2.66
N SER A 20 8.39 -9.90 2.95
CA SER A 20 8.44 -8.43 2.99
C SER A 20 8.17 -7.83 1.61
N ARG A 21 8.64 -8.47 0.54
CA ARG A 21 8.42 -8.04 -0.84
C ARG A 21 6.95 -8.20 -1.24
N GLU A 22 6.34 -9.35 -0.97
CA GLU A 22 4.94 -9.58 -1.31
C GLU A 22 4.00 -8.73 -0.45
N ALA A 23 4.33 -8.50 0.84
CA ALA A 23 3.59 -7.57 1.68
C ALA A 23 3.61 -6.15 1.08
N ARG A 24 4.80 -5.65 0.70
CA ARG A 24 4.92 -4.35 0.03
C ARG A 24 4.15 -4.28 -1.28
N ARG A 25 4.17 -5.35 -2.07
CA ARG A 25 3.40 -5.43 -3.32
C ARG A 25 1.89 -5.35 -3.06
N LEU A 26 1.40 -5.99 -2.01
CA LEU A 26 0.00 -5.88 -1.60
C LEU A 26 -0.34 -4.46 -1.18
N ASP A 27 0.53 -3.80 -0.42
CA ASP A 27 0.33 -2.39 -0.02
C ASP A 27 0.27 -1.46 -1.24
N GLU A 28 1.12 -1.69 -2.25
CA GLU A 28 1.11 -0.92 -3.51
C GLU A 28 -0.19 -1.11 -4.29
N VAL A 29 -0.70 -2.35 -4.39
CA VAL A 29 -1.99 -2.64 -5.04
C VAL A 29 -3.15 -2.03 -4.26
N PHE A 30 -3.11 -2.10 -2.93
CA PHE A 30 -4.12 -1.53 -2.06
C PHE A 30 -4.23 -0.01 -2.24
N LEU A 31 -3.09 0.69 -2.21
CA LEU A 31 -3.05 2.15 -2.43
C LEU A 31 -3.53 2.50 -3.84
N PHE A 32 -3.07 1.80 -4.88
CA PHE A 32 -3.56 2.01 -6.24
C PHE A 32 -5.08 1.87 -6.32
N PHE A 33 -5.63 0.80 -5.74
CA PHE A 33 -7.06 0.53 -5.78
C PHE A 33 -7.87 1.60 -5.04
N LEU A 34 -7.41 2.01 -3.86
CA LEU A 34 -8.05 3.05 -3.08
C LEU A 34 -8.09 4.38 -3.84
N PHE A 35 -7.01 4.74 -4.51
CA PHE A 35 -6.88 6.01 -5.23
C PHE A 35 -7.14 5.91 -6.75
N SER A 36 -7.74 4.80 -7.22
CA SER A 36 -7.91 4.54 -8.66
C SER A 36 -8.73 5.60 -9.39
N ASP A 37 -9.68 6.25 -8.71
CA ASP A 37 -10.51 7.32 -9.26
C ASP A 37 -9.68 8.47 -9.84
N TYR A 38 -8.56 8.79 -9.19
CA TYR A 38 -7.66 9.86 -9.61
C TYR A 38 -6.82 9.49 -10.84
N PHE A 39 -6.83 8.21 -11.21
CA PHE A 39 -6.28 7.69 -12.47
C PHE A 39 -7.36 7.54 -13.55
N GLY A 40 -8.58 8.03 -13.31
CA GLY A 40 -9.72 7.86 -14.21
C GLY A 40 -10.36 6.47 -14.17
N LEU A 41 -9.98 5.63 -13.19
CA LEU A 41 -10.53 4.29 -13.01
C LEU A 41 -11.54 4.29 -11.86
N PRO A 42 -12.82 3.94 -12.10
CA PRO A 42 -13.83 4.02 -11.04
C PRO A 42 -13.50 3.07 -9.88
N ASN A 43 -13.46 3.61 -8.66
CA ASN A 43 -13.32 2.85 -7.42
C ASN A 43 -14.72 2.47 -6.90
N PRO A 44 -15.09 1.17 -6.94
CA PRO A 44 -16.42 0.72 -6.48
C PRO A 44 -16.63 0.85 -4.96
N TYR A 45 -15.57 1.09 -4.19
CA TYR A 45 -15.60 1.20 -2.72
C TYR A 45 -15.26 2.60 -2.21
N LYS A 46 -15.18 3.62 -3.08
CA LYS A 46 -14.79 4.99 -2.72
C LYS A 46 -15.53 5.51 -1.48
N PHE A 47 -16.85 5.40 -1.49
CA PHE A 47 -17.69 5.91 -0.41
C PHE A 47 -17.58 5.09 0.88
N LEU A 48 -17.28 3.80 0.76
CA LEU A 48 -17.13 2.90 1.91
C LEU A 48 -15.82 3.14 2.66
N LEU A 49 -14.79 3.57 1.94
CA LEU A 49 -13.45 3.74 2.49
C LEU A 49 -13.08 5.21 2.70
N LEU A 50 -14.01 6.15 2.52
CA LEU A 50 -13.73 7.59 2.54
C LEU A 50 -12.98 8.05 3.80
N GLU A 51 -13.31 7.47 4.96
CA GLU A 51 -12.68 7.78 6.25
C GLU A 51 -11.20 7.35 6.33
N ALA A 52 -10.80 6.36 5.53
CA ALA A 52 -9.41 5.89 5.47
C ALA A 52 -8.52 6.80 4.62
N TYR A 53 -9.09 7.57 3.68
CA TYR A 53 -8.30 8.39 2.74
C TYR A 53 -7.37 9.37 3.45
N PRO A 54 -7.83 10.16 4.45
CA PRO A 54 -6.98 11.10 5.17
C PRO A 54 -5.81 10.41 5.89
N GLN A 55 -6.05 9.22 6.44
CA GLN A 55 -5.03 8.46 7.17
C GLN A 55 -3.95 7.90 6.25
N LEU A 56 -4.28 7.68 4.97
CA LEU A 56 -3.40 7.05 3.99
C LEU A 56 -2.70 8.05 3.07
N LEU A 57 -2.82 9.36 3.34
CA LEU A 57 -2.21 10.40 2.50
C LEU A 57 -0.68 10.38 2.53
N GLU A 58 -0.09 10.05 3.69
CA GLU A 58 1.37 9.96 3.82
C GLU A 58 1.92 8.73 3.09
N GLU A 59 1.24 7.60 3.24
CA GLU A 59 1.54 6.35 2.53
C GLU A 59 1.39 6.52 1.03
N PHE A 60 0.34 7.23 0.61
CA PHE A 60 0.13 7.61 -0.78
C PHE A 60 1.26 8.48 -1.30
N HIS A 61 1.70 9.50 -0.54
CA HIS A 61 2.85 10.33 -0.90
C HIS A 61 4.12 9.50 -1.12
N ALA A 62 4.40 8.58 -0.20
CA ALA A 62 5.56 7.70 -0.32
C ALA A 62 5.41 6.73 -1.51
N TRP A 63 4.20 6.24 -1.76
CA TRP A 63 3.89 5.32 -2.85
C TRP A 63 4.03 5.96 -4.22
N HIS A 64 3.41 7.11 -4.49
CA HIS A 64 3.45 7.71 -5.84
C HIS A 64 4.88 8.11 -6.23
N ARG A 65 5.71 8.53 -5.25
CA ARG A 65 7.14 8.75 -5.47
C ARG A 65 7.89 7.47 -5.85
N ARG A 66 7.57 6.34 -5.22
CA ARG A 66 8.16 5.03 -5.60
C ARG A 66 7.70 4.57 -6.99
N MET A 67 6.48 4.92 -7.38
CA MET A 67 5.96 4.65 -8.73
C MET A 67 6.62 5.54 -9.80
N GLY A 68 7.48 6.49 -9.41
CA GLY A 68 8.17 7.38 -10.34
C GLY A 68 7.27 8.46 -10.96
N MET A 69 6.17 8.80 -10.29
CA MET A 69 5.27 9.85 -10.74
C MET A 69 5.88 11.22 -10.47
N GLU A 70 6.01 12.07 -11.50
CA GLU A 70 6.55 13.43 -11.34
C GLU A 70 5.63 14.31 -10.47
N HIS A 71 4.31 14.15 -10.65
CA HIS A 71 3.29 14.87 -9.91
C HIS A 71 2.23 13.91 -9.37
N SER A 72 1.66 14.28 -8.23
CA SER A 72 0.54 13.56 -7.65
C SER A 72 -0.71 13.68 -8.55
N PRO A 73 -1.46 12.59 -8.77
CA PRO A 73 -2.75 12.65 -9.45
C PRO A 73 -3.87 13.23 -8.57
N LEU A 74 -3.60 13.51 -7.28
CA LEU A 74 -4.59 14.12 -6.39
C LEU A 74 -4.68 15.63 -6.66
N GLU A 75 -5.70 16.07 -7.39
CA GLU A 75 -5.86 17.50 -7.74
C GLU A 75 -6.27 18.38 -6.55
N TRP A 76 -6.90 17.81 -5.53
CA TRP A 76 -7.52 18.50 -4.40
C TRP A 76 -6.55 18.74 -3.22
N ILE A 77 -5.38 18.11 -3.25
CA ILE A 77 -4.30 18.32 -2.28
C ILE A 77 -3.02 18.61 -3.04
N ARG A 78 -2.27 19.62 -2.58
CA ARG A 78 -0.89 19.80 -3.04
C ARG A 78 0.00 18.75 -2.38
N CYS A 79 0.26 17.68 -3.12
CA CYS A 79 1.21 16.64 -2.76
C CYS A 79 2.43 16.80 -3.68
N CYS A 80 3.57 17.17 -3.06
CA CYS A 80 4.78 17.72 -3.69
C CYS A 80 4.63 19.16 -4.21
#